data_AF-A0A9K3DRM8-F1
#
_entry.id   AF-A0A9K3DRM8-F1
#
_cell.length_a   1.000
_cell.length_b   1.000
_cell.length_c   1.000
_cell.angle_alpha   90.00
_cell.angle_beta   90.00
_cell.angle_gamma   90.00
#
_symmetry.space_group_name_H-M   'P 1'
#
loop_
_entity.id
_entity.type
_entity.pdbx_description
1 polymer ?
#
loop_
_entity_poly.entity_id
_entity_poly.type
_entity_poly.pdbx_seq_one_letter_code
_entity_poly.pdbx_strand_id
1 'polypeptide(L)'
;MCCFTDEENGNKIAYVQFPQSSYNITTHDLYASCFRVPNELEMGGMDANGGPCYIGSGCFHRRHTLCGAIYTAFFKQEWNGETTRNENESVSVLEERCKPLASCTYEKNTQWGKDVGLLYGYPSEDIVTGLTIQCRGWKSVYLNPERKGFVGIAPTTLLDVLVQHKRWSEGQFSILISNCCPFSYGYKRIPFILQMAYTL
;
A
#
# COMPACT_ATOMS: atom_id res chain seq x y z
N MET A 1 -3.23 -13.89 6.76
CA MET A 1 -2.08 -14.26 7.59
C MET A 1 -1.11 -15.20 6.87
N CYS A 2 -1.61 -16.23 6.16
CA CYS A 2 -0.77 -17.20 5.44
C CYS A 2 0.39 -16.59 4.62
N CYS A 3 0.15 -15.53 3.84
CA CYS A 3 1.18 -14.89 3.03
C CYS A 3 2.36 -14.32 3.84
N PHE A 4 2.12 -13.88 5.08
CA PHE A 4 3.18 -13.33 5.94
C PHE A 4 3.88 -14.41 6.77
N THR A 5 3.18 -15.50 7.05
CA THR A 5 3.67 -16.62 7.88
C THR A 5 4.29 -17.75 7.05
N ASP A 6 4.33 -17.61 5.72
CA ASP A 6 5.05 -18.55 4.86
C ASP A 6 6.55 -18.54 5.19
N GLU A 7 7.10 -19.71 5.50
CA GLU A 7 8.50 -19.86 5.94
C GLU A 7 9.49 -19.51 4.82
N GLU A 8 9.13 -19.81 3.57
CA GLU A 8 10.01 -19.58 2.43
C GLU A 8 9.96 -18.14 1.94
N ASN A 9 8.75 -17.60 1.73
CA ASN A 9 8.58 -16.32 1.04
C ASN A 9 8.01 -15.22 1.94
N GLY A 10 7.42 -15.53 3.09
CA GLY A 10 6.67 -14.56 3.90
C GLY A 10 7.52 -13.39 4.42
N ASN A 11 8.81 -13.63 4.68
CA ASN A 11 9.75 -12.61 5.16
C ASN A 11 10.04 -11.50 4.15
N LYS A 12 9.82 -11.73 2.84
CA LYS A 12 10.02 -10.70 1.80
C LYS A 12 8.76 -9.92 1.45
N ILE A 13 7.61 -10.31 1.99
CA ILE A 13 6.31 -9.68 1.72
C ILE A 13 6.10 -8.49 2.65
N ALA A 14 6.02 -7.30 2.08
CA ALA A 14 5.71 -6.06 2.78
C ALA A 14 4.21 -5.86 2.98
N TYR A 15 3.40 -6.16 1.98
CA TYR A 15 1.96 -6.00 2.09
C TYR A 15 1.19 -6.97 1.20
N VAL A 16 -0.06 -7.22 1.59
CA VAL A 16 -1.00 -8.07 0.85
C VAL A 16 -2.19 -7.20 0.46
N GLN A 17 -2.38 -7.04 -0.84
CA GLN A 17 -3.45 -6.24 -1.44
C GLN A 17 -4.60 -7.15 -1.87
N PHE A 18 -5.82 -6.76 -1.51
CA PHE A 18 -7.05 -7.42 -1.93
C PHE A 18 -7.76 -6.59 -3.01
N PRO A 19 -8.62 -7.21 -3.85
CA PRO A 19 -9.48 -6.47 -4.79
C PRO A 19 -10.38 -5.48 -4.06
N GLN A 20 -10.58 -4.31 -4.66
CA GLN A 20 -11.68 -3.43 -4.28
C GLN A 20 -12.96 -3.92 -4.96
N SER A 21 -13.90 -4.40 -4.15
CA SER A 21 -15.23 -4.85 -4.61
C SER A 21 -16.31 -3.95 -4.03
N SER A 22 -17.44 -3.83 -4.73
CA SER A 22 -18.58 -3.00 -4.29
C SER A 22 -19.89 -3.76 -4.39
N TYR A 23 -20.82 -3.53 -3.47
CA TYR A 23 -22.11 -4.24 -3.47
C TYR A 23 -23.20 -3.56 -4.31
N ASN A 24 -23.06 -2.26 -4.57
CA ASN A 24 -24.08 -1.42 -5.22
C ASN A 24 -23.87 -1.27 -6.73
N ILE A 25 -23.19 -2.23 -7.36
CA ILE A 25 -22.97 -2.22 -8.81
C ILE A 25 -24.29 -2.52 -9.53
N THR A 26 -24.64 -1.67 -10.50
CA THR A 26 -25.84 -1.87 -11.33
C THR A 26 -25.65 -3.02 -12.31
N THR A 27 -26.74 -3.63 -12.76
CA THR A 27 -26.70 -4.78 -13.70
C THR A 27 -25.90 -4.50 -14.97
N HIS A 28 -25.87 -3.26 -15.45
CA HIS A 28 -25.17 -2.88 -16.67
C HIS A 28 -23.77 -2.32 -16.42
N ASP A 29 -23.39 -2.10 -15.16
CA ASP A 29 -22.13 -1.47 -14.72
C ASP A 29 -21.66 -0.33 -15.64
N LEU A 30 -22.54 0.66 -15.85
CA LEU A 30 -22.35 1.74 -16.83
C LEU A 30 -21.04 2.51 -16.68
N TYR A 31 -20.48 2.54 -15.47
CA TYR A 31 -19.28 3.29 -15.12
C TYR A 31 -18.07 2.39 -14.86
N ALA A 32 -18.14 1.11 -15.22
CA ALA A 32 -17.07 0.13 -15.01
C ALA A 32 -16.57 0.05 -13.55
N SER A 33 -17.45 0.32 -12.59
CA SER A 33 -17.10 0.46 -11.17
C SER A 33 -16.84 -0.87 -10.47
N CYS A 34 -17.05 -2.01 -11.16
CA CYS A 34 -16.61 -3.31 -10.66
C CYS A 34 -15.09 -3.55 -10.80
N PHE A 35 -14.37 -2.67 -11.52
CA PHE A 35 -12.93 -2.78 -11.76
C PHE A 35 -12.50 -4.18 -12.24
N ARG A 36 -13.27 -4.79 -13.17
CA ARG A 36 -13.04 -6.17 -13.61
C ARG A 36 -11.64 -6.41 -14.16
N VAL A 37 -11.15 -5.53 -15.04
CA VAL A 37 -9.83 -5.70 -15.67
C VAL A 37 -8.70 -5.53 -14.65
N PRO A 38 -8.68 -4.47 -13.82
CA PRO A 38 -7.68 -4.36 -12.75
C PRO A 38 -7.66 -5.57 -11.82
N ASN A 39 -8.85 -6.01 -11.36
CA ASN A 39 -8.95 -7.08 -10.37
C ASN A 39 -8.63 -8.47 -10.95
N GLU A 40 -9.10 -8.80 -12.15
CA GLU A 40 -8.98 -10.16 -12.69
C GLU A 40 -7.74 -10.36 -13.58
N LEU A 41 -7.08 -9.28 -14.02
CA LEU A 41 -5.93 -9.35 -14.93
C LEU A 41 -4.71 -8.58 -14.42
N GLU A 42 -4.82 -7.26 -14.26
CA GLU A 42 -3.64 -6.40 -14.09
C GLU A 42 -2.92 -6.68 -12.77
N MET A 43 -3.67 -6.76 -11.66
CA MET A 43 -3.10 -7.00 -10.34
C MET A 43 -2.44 -8.38 -10.24
N GLY A 44 -3.03 -9.41 -10.86
CA GLY A 44 -2.42 -10.74 -10.95
C GLY A 44 -1.15 -10.74 -11.83
N GLY A 45 -1.15 -9.94 -12.91
CA GLY A 45 0.04 -9.74 -13.74
C GLY A 45 1.19 -9.06 -12.98
N MET A 46 0.89 -8.05 -12.16
CA MET A 46 1.87 -7.41 -11.28
C MET A 46 2.37 -8.38 -10.20
N ASP A 47 1.49 -9.22 -9.65
CA ASP A 47 1.82 -10.20 -8.62
C ASP A 47 2.90 -11.19 -9.08
N ALA A 48 2.80 -11.65 -10.33
CA ALA A 48 3.80 -12.51 -10.96
C ALA A 48 5.20 -11.87 -11.06
N ASN A 49 5.32 -10.55 -10.93
CA ASN A 49 6.55 -9.82 -11.17
C ASN A 49 7.02 -8.93 -10.00
N GLY A 50 6.59 -9.23 -8.78
CA GLY A 50 7.06 -8.54 -7.56
C GLY A 50 5.95 -8.02 -6.67
N GLY A 51 4.70 -8.06 -7.14
CA GLY A 51 3.52 -7.73 -6.36
C GLY A 51 2.73 -6.54 -6.91
N PRO A 52 1.42 -6.45 -6.62
CA PRO A 52 0.58 -5.32 -7.00
C PRO A 52 0.99 -4.04 -6.28
N CYS A 53 0.61 -2.89 -6.82
CA CYS A 53 0.72 -1.62 -6.13
C CYS A 53 -0.22 -1.55 -4.90
N TYR A 54 0.10 -0.65 -3.98
CA TYR A 54 -0.81 -0.31 -2.88
C TYR A 54 -1.84 0.70 -3.38
N ILE A 55 -3.13 0.33 -3.31
CA ILE A 55 -4.26 1.12 -3.86
C ILE A 55 -5.17 1.71 -2.77
N GLY A 56 -4.60 2.02 -1.60
CA GLY A 56 -5.26 2.82 -0.56
C GLY A 56 -6.22 2.06 0.38
N SER A 57 -6.79 0.91 -0.04
CA SER A 57 -7.76 0.15 0.77
C SER A 57 -7.60 -1.36 0.58
N GLY A 58 -8.13 -2.15 1.50
CA GLY A 58 -8.09 -3.62 1.44
C GLY A 58 -6.67 -4.18 1.48
N CYS A 59 -5.77 -3.51 2.22
CA CYS A 59 -4.36 -3.86 2.25
C CYS A 59 -3.88 -4.10 3.69
N PHE A 60 -3.14 -5.18 3.90
CA PHE A 60 -2.45 -5.42 5.16
C PHE A 60 -0.97 -5.13 4.98
N HIS A 61 -0.42 -4.24 5.81
CA HIS A 61 1.00 -3.89 5.79
C HIS A 61 1.75 -4.51 6.96
N ARG A 62 2.97 -4.93 6.69
CA ARG A 62 3.99 -5.28 7.67
C ARG A 62 4.55 -3.96 8.24
N ARG A 63 4.37 -3.73 9.55
CA ARG A 63 4.64 -2.41 10.19
C ARG A 63 6.01 -1.82 9.83
N HIS A 64 7.08 -2.59 9.87
CA HIS A 64 8.42 -2.06 9.64
C HIS A 64 8.66 -1.55 8.21
N THR A 65 7.89 -2.02 7.23
CA THR A 65 8.03 -1.54 5.84
C THR A 65 7.50 -0.13 5.72
N LEU A 66 6.44 0.21 6.48
CA LEU A 66 5.99 1.59 6.67
C LEU A 66 6.98 2.39 7.51
N CYS A 67 7.72 1.75 8.43
CA CYS A 67 8.79 2.42 9.19
C CYS A 67 10.10 2.66 8.41
N GLY A 68 10.10 2.48 7.09
CA GLY A 68 11.28 2.78 6.27
C GLY A 68 12.30 1.66 6.12
N ALA A 69 11.99 0.44 6.61
CA ALA A 69 12.93 -0.68 6.52
C ALA A 69 13.32 -1.00 5.07
N ILE A 70 14.60 -1.25 4.85
CA ILE A 70 15.14 -1.75 3.57
C ILE A 70 15.23 -3.27 3.66
N TYR A 71 14.73 -3.96 2.64
CA TYR A 71 14.80 -5.41 2.61
C TYR A 71 16.25 -5.87 2.38
N THR A 72 16.68 -6.85 3.16
CA THR A 72 17.97 -7.54 3.00
C THR A 72 17.73 -9.04 3.04
N ALA A 73 18.56 -9.85 2.36
CA ALA A 73 18.37 -11.30 2.33
C ALA A 73 18.45 -11.96 3.73
N PHE A 74 19.15 -11.32 4.66
CA PHE A 74 19.25 -11.74 6.06
C PHE A 74 18.19 -11.11 6.96
N PHE A 75 17.21 -10.40 6.37
CA PHE A 75 16.08 -9.87 7.11
C PHE A 75 15.26 -11.03 7.67
N LYS A 76 15.58 -11.40 8.91
CA LYS A 76 14.73 -12.23 9.75
C LYS A 76 13.85 -11.28 10.53
N GLN A 77 12.55 -11.46 10.40
CA GLN A 77 11.64 -10.86 11.34
C GLN A 77 11.96 -11.46 12.71
N GLU A 78 12.65 -10.72 13.57
CA GLU A 78 12.60 -10.99 14.99
C GLU A 78 11.16 -10.73 15.41
N TRP A 79 10.39 -11.80 15.54
CA TRP A 79 9.18 -11.77 16.33
C TRP A 79 9.64 -11.63 17.77
N ASN A 80 9.97 -10.40 18.19
CA ASN A 80 9.99 -10.08 19.60
C ASN A 80 8.54 -10.21 20.06
N GLY A 81 8.18 -11.41 20.53
CA GLY A 81 6.90 -11.66 21.21
C GLY A 81 6.79 -10.73 22.42
N GLU A 82 7.94 -10.29 22.93
CA GLU A 82 8.14 -9.04 23.64
C GLU A 82 7.98 -7.85 22.69
N THR A 83 6.74 -7.50 22.40
CA THR A 83 6.46 -6.06 22.52
C THR A 83 6.99 -5.70 23.90
N THR A 84 7.80 -4.67 24.07
CA THR A 84 8.13 -4.09 25.38
C THR A 84 6.85 -3.49 26.00
N ARG A 85 5.79 -4.29 26.12
CA ARG A 85 4.70 -4.11 27.04
C ARG A 85 5.29 -4.50 28.37
N ASN A 86 5.76 -3.51 29.12
CA ASN A 86 5.78 -3.66 30.56
C ASN A 86 4.33 -3.96 30.96
N GLU A 87 4.01 -5.23 31.22
CA GLU A 87 2.67 -5.67 31.65
C GLU A 87 2.22 -4.97 32.95
N ASN A 88 3.16 -4.32 33.63
CA ASN A 88 2.97 -3.54 34.85
C ASN A 88 2.66 -2.05 34.63
N GLU A 89 2.66 -1.53 33.40
CA GLU A 89 2.31 -0.11 33.15
C GLU A 89 0.78 0.10 33.17
N SER A 90 0.31 1.04 33.97
CA SER A 90 -1.12 1.38 34.01
C SER A 90 -1.57 2.05 32.71
N VAL A 91 -2.85 1.89 32.37
CA VAL A 91 -3.48 2.53 31.19
C VAL A 91 -3.26 4.04 31.20
N SER A 92 -3.34 4.68 32.37
CA SER A 92 -3.09 6.11 32.53
C SER A 92 -1.68 6.54 32.11
N VAL A 93 -0.66 5.73 32.44
CA VAL A 93 0.74 6.00 32.04
C VAL A 93 0.91 5.84 30.54
N LEU A 94 0.29 4.81 29.95
CA LEU A 94 0.31 4.61 28.50
C LEU A 94 -0.37 5.76 27.75
N GLU A 95 -1.50 6.24 28.26
CA GLU A 95 -2.22 7.37 27.70
C GLU A 95 -1.35 8.63 27.70
N GLU A 96 -0.75 8.98 28.85
CA GLU A 96 0.15 10.13 28.95
C GLU A 96 1.35 10.00 28.00
N ARG A 97 1.90 8.80 27.81
CA ARG A 97 3.02 8.56 26.87
C ARG A 97 2.60 8.65 25.41
N CYS A 98 1.35 8.36 25.08
CA CYS A 98 0.82 8.47 23.72
C CYS A 98 0.48 9.91 23.32
N LYS A 99 0.13 10.79 24.27
CA LYS A 99 -0.26 12.19 23.99
C LYS A 99 0.77 12.95 23.14
N PRO A 100 2.09 12.91 23.43
CA PRO A 100 3.09 13.57 22.58
C PRO A 100 3.18 13.02 21.16
N LEU A 101 2.87 11.73 20.96
CA LEU A 101 2.91 11.07 19.64
C LEU A 101 1.78 11.57 18.71
N ALA A 102 0.68 12.03 19.29
CA ALA A 102 -0.45 12.63 18.57
C ALA A 102 -0.37 14.16 18.47
N SER A 103 0.73 14.77 18.92
CA SER A 103 0.92 16.22 18.84
C SER A 103 1.03 16.69 17.39
N CYS A 104 0.46 17.86 17.07
CA CYS A 104 0.64 18.48 15.75
C CYS A 104 2.10 18.85 15.44
N THR A 105 2.97 18.91 16.46
CA THR A 105 4.40 19.16 16.31
C THR A 105 5.24 17.90 16.21
N TYR A 106 4.64 16.71 16.38
CA TYR A 106 5.38 15.44 16.47
C TYR A 106 6.24 15.19 15.23
N GLU A 107 5.70 15.48 14.05
CA GLU A 107 6.37 15.21 12.77
C GLU A 107 7.36 16.31 12.36
N LYS A 108 7.42 17.43 13.11
CA LYS A 108 8.29 18.56 12.79
C LYS A 108 9.75 18.13 12.83
N ASN A 109 10.47 18.39 11.74
CA ASN A 109 11.88 18.01 11.54
C ASN A 109 12.16 16.50 11.61
N THR A 110 11.14 15.67 11.40
CA THR A 110 11.30 14.21 11.32
C THR A 110 11.32 13.71 9.87
N GLN A 111 11.46 12.40 9.69
CA GLN A 111 11.37 11.70 8.40
C GLN A 111 9.95 11.19 8.09
N TRP A 112 8.98 11.41 8.98
CA TRP A 112 7.57 11.11 8.71
C TRP A 112 7.10 11.88 7.48
N GLY A 113 6.38 11.18 6.60
CA GLY A 113 5.91 11.74 5.34
C GLY A 113 6.97 11.85 4.23
N LYS A 114 8.25 11.64 4.54
CA LYS A 114 9.36 11.74 3.58
C LYS A 114 9.94 10.38 3.20
N ASP A 115 10.20 9.58 4.21
CA ASP A 115 10.75 8.22 4.06
C ASP A 115 10.01 7.19 4.95
N VAL A 116 9.32 7.68 5.99
CA VAL A 116 8.60 6.89 6.98
C VAL A 116 7.11 7.21 6.91
N GLY A 117 6.27 6.17 7.02
CA GLY A 117 4.82 6.27 6.93
C GLY A 117 4.35 6.30 5.48
N LEU A 118 3.18 6.92 5.28
CA LEU A 118 2.69 7.28 3.94
C LEU A 118 3.47 8.49 3.44
N LEU A 119 3.78 8.53 2.15
CA LEU A 119 4.54 9.63 1.56
C LEU A 119 3.67 10.85 1.29
N TYR A 120 4.11 12.01 1.76
CA TYR A 120 3.35 13.26 1.65
C TYR A 120 3.65 13.98 0.32
N GLY A 121 2.73 14.85 -0.07
CA GLY A 121 2.89 15.73 -1.23
C GLY A 121 2.48 15.12 -2.56
N TYR A 122 1.87 13.93 -2.56
CA TYR A 122 1.33 13.27 -3.74
C TYR A 122 -0.18 13.09 -3.60
N PRO A 123 -1.00 13.40 -4.63
CA PRO A 123 -2.44 13.12 -4.59
C PRO A 123 -2.81 11.62 -4.61
N SER A 124 -1.88 10.78 -5.06
CA SER A 124 -1.95 9.31 -5.02
C SER A 124 -0.80 8.78 -4.16
N GLU A 125 -0.79 9.17 -2.89
CA GLU A 125 0.25 8.79 -1.92
C GLU A 125 0.34 7.27 -1.70
N ASP A 126 -0.77 6.57 -1.88
CA ASP A 126 -0.85 5.11 -1.80
C ASP A 126 0.06 4.45 -2.83
N ILE A 127 -0.05 4.84 -4.11
CA ILE A 127 0.76 4.31 -5.20
C ILE A 127 2.23 4.62 -4.97
N VAL A 128 2.58 5.87 -4.60
CA VAL A 128 3.98 6.27 -4.35
C VAL A 128 4.59 5.54 -3.16
N THR A 129 3.80 5.35 -2.09
CA THR A 129 4.23 4.61 -0.91
C THR A 129 4.49 3.15 -1.28
N GLY A 130 3.58 2.53 -2.04
CA GLY A 130 3.74 1.16 -2.55
C GLY A 130 4.99 1.00 -3.41
N LEU A 131 5.20 1.92 -4.37
CA LEU A 131 6.40 1.96 -5.22
C LEU A 131 7.67 2.08 -4.38
N THR A 132 7.69 2.98 -3.42
CA THR A 132 8.87 3.23 -2.56
C THR A 132 9.21 2.00 -1.72
N ILE A 133 8.21 1.34 -1.16
CA ILE A 133 8.39 0.08 -0.43
C ILE A 133 9.01 -0.98 -1.35
N GLN A 134 8.51 -1.16 -2.56
CA GLN A 134 9.05 -2.16 -3.49
C GLN A 134 10.46 -1.79 -3.99
N CYS A 135 10.74 -0.51 -4.23
CA CYS A 135 12.08 -0.02 -4.55
C CYS A 135 13.10 -0.21 -3.42
N ARG A 136 12.65 -0.42 -2.18
CA ARG A 136 13.49 -0.83 -1.03
C ARG A 136 13.72 -2.34 -0.98
N GLY A 137 13.36 -3.08 -2.04
CA GLY A 137 13.60 -4.51 -2.21
C GLY A 137 12.48 -5.41 -1.69
N TRP A 138 11.41 -4.84 -1.14
CA TRP A 138 10.26 -5.61 -0.68
C TRP A 138 9.39 -6.08 -1.84
N LYS A 139 8.63 -7.15 -1.61
CA LYS A 139 7.57 -7.61 -2.51
C LYS A 139 6.18 -7.37 -1.90
N SER A 140 5.16 -7.35 -2.72
CA SER A 140 3.77 -7.43 -2.28
C SER A 140 3.09 -8.66 -2.86
N VAL A 141 1.91 -8.98 -2.35
CA VAL A 141 1.09 -10.09 -2.83
C VAL A 141 -0.31 -9.60 -3.17
N TYR A 142 -0.85 -10.05 -4.30
CA TYR A 142 -2.26 -9.90 -4.63
C TYR A 142 -3.06 -11.13 -4.17
N LEU A 143 -4.12 -10.91 -3.40
CA LEU A 143 -4.98 -12.00 -2.93
C LEU A 143 -6.44 -11.74 -3.32
N ASN A 144 -6.93 -12.48 -4.33
CA ASN A 144 -8.33 -12.46 -4.79
C ASN A 144 -9.04 -13.77 -4.43
N PRO A 145 -9.49 -13.93 -3.17
CA PRO A 145 -10.25 -15.11 -2.76
C PRO A 145 -11.66 -15.11 -3.38
N GLU A 146 -12.24 -16.31 -3.54
CA GLU A 146 -13.60 -16.49 -4.07
C GLU A 146 -14.63 -15.66 -3.27
N ARG A 147 -14.56 -15.72 -1.93
CA ARG A 147 -15.31 -14.82 -1.06
C ARG A 147 -14.57 -13.50 -0.94
N LYS A 148 -15.15 -12.43 -1.49
CA LYS A 148 -14.59 -11.07 -1.43
C LYS A 148 -14.29 -10.67 0.02
N GLY A 149 -13.01 -10.40 0.30
CA GLY A 149 -12.54 -10.05 1.65
C GLY A 149 -12.91 -8.63 2.07
N PHE A 150 -13.03 -7.72 1.11
CA PHE A 150 -13.41 -6.32 1.33
C PHE A 150 -14.48 -5.93 0.32
N VAL A 151 -15.57 -5.34 0.83
CA VAL A 151 -16.70 -4.86 0.02
C VAL A 151 -17.06 -3.46 0.47
N GLY A 152 -17.07 -2.52 -0.47
CA GLY A 152 -17.38 -1.11 -0.26
C GLY A 152 -18.54 -0.62 -1.12
N ILE A 153 -18.55 0.69 -1.36
CA ILE A 153 -19.58 1.41 -2.13
C ILE A 153 -18.91 2.07 -3.33
N ALA A 154 -19.41 1.78 -4.52
CA ALA A 154 -19.04 2.46 -5.75
C ALA A 154 -19.83 3.76 -5.91
N PRO A 155 -19.26 4.79 -6.58
CA PRO A 155 -20.02 5.96 -6.97
C PRO A 155 -21.21 5.60 -7.87
N THR A 156 -22.37 6.22 -7.65
CA THR A 156 -23.61 5.91 -8.38
C THR A 156 -23.97 6.94 -9.44
N THR A 157 -23.24 8.06 -9.50
CA THR A 157 -23.47 9.13 -10.47
C THR A 157 -22.23 9.32 -11.35
N LEU A 158 -22.46 9.69 -12.62
CA LEU A 158 -21.37 10.02 -13.54
C LEU A 158 -20.47 11.13 -13.00
N LEU A 159 -21.04 12.12 -12.31
CA LEU A 159 -20.28 13.25 -11.76
C LEU A 159 -19.26 12.77 -10.72
N ASP A 160 -19.67 11.91 -9.79
CA ASP A 160 -18.79 11.39 -8.75
C ASP A 160 -17.68 10.51 -9.35
N VAL A 161 -18.01 9.69 -10.35
CA VAL A 161 -17.04 8.88 -11.09
C VAL A 161 -16.00 9.78 -11.78
N LEU A 162 -16.44 10.83 -12.48
CA LEU A 162 -15.53 11.75 -13.17
C LEU A 162 -14.62 12.50 -12.19
N VAL A 163 -15.15 12.93 -11.04
CA VAL A 163 -14.33 13.57 -9.99
C VAL A 163 -13.29 12.59 -9.43
N GLN A 164 -13.67 11.34 -9.19
CA GLN A 164 -12.75 10.30 -8.72
C GLN A 164 -11.64 10.01 -9.74
N HIS A 165 -12.01 9.72 -10.99
CA HIS A 165 -11.04 9.44 -12.06
C HIS A 165 -10.13 10.63 -12.32
N LYS A 166 -10.66 11.86 -12.27
CA LYS A 166 -9.83 13.07 -12.38
C LYS A 166 -8.75 13.10 -11.30
N ARG A 167 -9.10 12.86 -10.03
CA ARG A 167 -8.13 12.84 -8.92
C ARG A 167 -7.06 11.77 -9.12
N TRP A 168 -7.46 10.57 -9.55
CA TRP A 168 -6.52 9.49 -9.84
C TRP A 168 -5.58 9.83 -11.00
N SER A 169 -6.11 10.40 -12.08
CA SER A 169 -5.29 10.82 -13.22
C SER A 169 -4.32 11.94 -12.87
N GLU A 170 -4.76 12.95 -12.10
CA GLU A 170 -3.88 14.03 -11.61
C GLU A 170 -2.79 13.48 -10.68
N GLY A 171 -3.14 12.53 -9.81
CA GLY A 171 -2.21 11.84 -8.94
C GLY A 171 -1.15 11.07 -9.73
N GLN A 172 -1.56 10.19 -10.64
CA GLN A 172 -0.63 9.43 -11.49
C GLN A 172 0.28 10.34 -12.32
N PHE A 173 -0.28 11.40 -12.90
CA PHE A 173 0.50 12.37 -13.66
C PHE A 173 1.52 13.10 -12.76
N SER A 174 1.13 13.49 -11.55
CA SER A 174 2.03 14.08 -10.55
C SER A 174 3.19 13.15 -10.21
N ILE A 175 2.95 11.84 -10.07
CA ILE A 175 4.00 10.85 -9.82
C ILE A 175 4.97 10.80 -11.01
N LEU A 176 4.45 10.71 -12.24
CA LEU A 176 5.24 10.57 -13.45
C LEU A 176 6.24 11.72 -13.66
N ILE A 177 5.86 12.96 -13.30
CA ILE A 177 6.73 14.14 -13.43
C ILE A 177 7.58 14.43 -12.17
N SER A 178 7.42 13.63 -11.11
CA SER A 178 8.13 13.81 -9.85
C SER A 178 9.46 13.05 -9.78
N ASN A 179 10.19 13.25 -8.67
CA ASN A 179 11.37 12.44 -8.34
C ASN A 179 11.05 10.97 -8.06
N CYS A 180 9.78 10.62 -7.85
CA CYS A 180 9.31 9.24 -7.66
C CYS A 180 8.80 8.61 -8.98
N CYS A 181 9.09 9.21 -10.14
CA CYS A 181 8.75 8.65 -11.44
C CYS A 181 9.25 7.19 -11.54
N PRO A 182 8.37 6.20 -11.86
CA PRO A 182 8.77 4.80 -11.92
C PRO A 182 9.94 4.53 -12.87
N PHE A 183 10.06 5.29 -13.96
CA PHE A 183 11.16 5.15 -14.92
C PHE A 183 12.54 5.47 -14.35
N SER A 184 12.64 6.50 -13.50
CA SER A 184 13.91 6.92 -12.90
C SER A 184 14.10 6.29 -11.53
N TYR A 185 13.09 6.35 -10.68
CA TYR A 185 13.15 5.89 -9.30
C TYR A 185 13.15 4.36 -9.19
N GLY A 186 12.40 3.66 -10.05
CA GLY A 186 12.33 2.20 -10.10
C GLY A 186 13.48 1.53 -10.86
N TYR A 187 14.26 2.30 -11.62
CA TYR A 187 15.31 1.75 -12.48
C TYR A 187 16.34 0.93 -11.69
N LYS A 188 16.48 -0.35 -12.08
CA LYS A 188 17.33 -1.35 -11.41
C LYS A 188 16.99 -1.64 -9.94
N ARG A 189 15.89 -1.09 -9.42
CA ARG A 189 15.41 -1.34 -8.04
C ARG A 189 14.24 -2.33 -8.01
N ILE A 190 13.40 -2.29 -9.06
CA ILE A 190 12.31 -3.24 -9.27
C ILE A 190 12.46 -3.92 -10.65
N PRO A 191 11.85 -5.09 -10.86
CA PRO A 191 11.87 -5.76 -12.16
C PRO A 191 11.28 -4.89 -13.28
N PHE A 192 11.84 -4.96 -14.48
CA PHE A 192 11.48 -4.09 -15.60
C PHE A 192 9.98 -4.14 -15.95
N ILE A 193 9.35 -5.32 -15.97
CA ILE A 193 7.92 -5.44 -16.27
C ILE A 193 7.07 -4.75 -15.18
N LEU A 194 7.50 -4.77 -13.91
CA LEU A 194 6.79 -4.14 -12.80
C LEU A 194 6.96 -2.63 -12.89
N GLN A 195 8.16 -2.18 -13.25
CA GLN A 195 8.43 -0.78 -13.57
C GLN A 195 7.47 -0.26 -14.65
N MET A 196 7.26 -1.01 -15.73
CA MET A 196 6.29 -0.65 -16.76
C MET A 196 4.85 -0.67 -16.23
N ALA A 197 4.50 -1.64 -15.38
CA ALA A 197 3.15 -1.72 -14.80
C ALA A 197 2.81 -0.52 -13.90
N TYR A 198 3.79 0.07 -13.20
CA TYR A 198 3.59 1.32 -12.45
C TYR A 198 3.35 2.56 -13.32
N THR A 199 3.47 2.44 -14.65
CA THR A 199 3.28 3.53 -15.60
C THR A 199 2.00 3.40 -16.43
N LEU A 200 1.23 2.34 -16.18
CA LEU A 200 -0.13 2.14 -16.71
C LEU A 200 -1.15 2.88 -15.84
#